data_AF-A0A0R1QKJ0-F1
#
_entry.id   AF-A0A0R1QKJ0-F1
#
_cell.length_a   1.000
_cell.length_b   1.000
_cell.length_c   1.000
_cell.angle_alpha   90.00
_cell.angle_beta   90.00
_cell.angle_gamma   90.00
#
_symmetry.space_group_name_H-M   'P 1'
#
loop_
_entity.id
_entity.type
_entity.pdbx_description
1 polymer ?
#
loop_
_entity_poly.entity_id
_entity_poly.type
_entity_poly.pdbx_seq_one_letter_code
_entity_poly.pdbx_strand_id
1 'polypeptide(L)' 'MIHQGDTDEAVKQFAKMIPLQRVAQPEEISKAVLFLASDDSSYATGAEFVFDGGLTAQ' A
#
# COMPACT_ATOMS: atom_id res chain seq x y z
N MET A 1 19.73 -14.76 -10.62
CA MET A 1 18.40 -15.31 -10.30
C MET A 1 18.03 -14.78 -8.93
N ILE A 2 16.83 -14.22 -8.74
CA ILE A 2 16.40 -13.73 -7.43
C ILE A 2 15.91 -14.95 -6.64
N HIS A 3 16.54 -15.27 -5.52
CA HIS A 3 16.06 -16.35 -4.64
C HIS A 3 15.02 -15.77 -3.67
N GLN A 4 14.04 -16.58 -3.28
CA GLN A 4 12.92 -16.13 -2.42
C GLN A 4 13.40 -15.51 -1.08
N GLY A 5 14.53 -15.98 -0.53
CA GLY A 5 15.14 -15.39 0.66
C GLY A 5 15.75 -14.00 0.43
N ASP A 6 16.21 -13.69 -0.79
CA ASP A 6 16.68 -12.35 -1.16
C ASP A 6 15.51 -11.35 -1.17
N THR A 7 14.31 -11.83 -1.53
CA THR A 7 13.07 -11.03 -1.55
C THR A 7 12.60 -10.68 -0.14
N ASP A 8 12.65 -11.62 0.81
CA ASP A 8 12.19 -11.38 2.18
C ASP A 8 13.04 -10.33 2.90
N GLU A 9 14.36 -10.36 2.71
CA GLU A 9 15.24 -9.35 3.32
C GLU A 9 15.03 -7.98 2.67
N ALA A 10 14.87 -7.92 1.35
CA ALA A 10 14.54 -6.67 0.66
C ALA A 10 13.22 -6.07 1.17
N VAL A 11 12.19 -6.89 1.39
CA VAL A 11 10.90 -6.45 1.96
C VAL A 11 11.06 -5.91 3.37
N LYS A 12 11.86 -6.56 4.22
CA LYS A 12 12.15 -6.07 5.58
C LYS A 12 12.87 -4.73 5.58
N GLN A 13 13.84 -4.54 4.69
CA GLN A 13 14.54 -3.26 4.60
C GLN A 13 13.61 -2.17 4.05
N PHE A 14 12.78 -2.49 3.07
CA PHE A 14 11.77 -1.56 2.53
C PHE A 14 10.76 -1.13 3.60
N ALA A 15 10.28 -2.06 4.42
CA ALA A 15 9.33 -1.78 5.49
C ALA A 15 9.81 -0.70 6.46
N LYS A 16 11.13 -0.59 6.71
CA LYS A 16 11.71 0.43 7.61
C LYS A 16 11.59 1.86 7.07
N MET A 17 11.44 2.03 5.75
CA MET A 17 11.29 3.34 5.12
C MET A 17 9.84 3.82 5.13
N ILE A 18 8.89 2.91 5.31
CA ILE A 18 7.45 3.22 5.43
C ILE A 18 7.20 3.76 6.85
N PRO A 19 6.50 4.89 7.05
CA PRO A 19 6.20 5.40 8.40
C PRO A 19 5.47 4.41 9.30
N LEU A 20 4.56 3.60 8.76
CA LEU A 20 3.90 2.51 9.49
C LEU A 20 4.81 1.31 9.81
N GLN A 21 6.07 1.33 9.37
CA GLN A 21 7.11 0.33 9.64
C GLN A 21 6.74 -1.10 9.18
N ARG A 22 5.87 -1.19 8.17
CA ARG A 22 5.42 -2.45 7.57
C ARG A 22 4.91 -2.24 6.17
N VAL A 23 4.97 -3.29 5.35
CA VAL A 23 4.24 -3.34 4.08
C VAL A 23 2.76 -3.57 4.37
N ALA A 24 1.90 -2.99 3.53
CA ALA A 24 0.46 -3.24 3.56
C ALA A 24 0.17 -4.74 3.33
N GLN A 25 -0.83 -5.27 4.04
CA GLN A 25 -1.40 -6.56 3.71
C GLN A 25 -2.26 -6.44 2.44
N PRO A 26 -2.37 -7.48 1.60
CA PRO A 26 -3.19 -7.45 0.39
C PRO A 26 -4.64 -7.00 0.63
N GLU A 27 -5.20 -7.34 1.79
CA GLU A 27 -6.57 -6.99 2.17
C GLU A 27 -6.76 -5.49 2.40
N GLU A 28 -5.72 -4.77 2.82
CA GLU A 28 -5.78 -3.32 3.03
C GLU A 28 -5.94 -2.59 1.69
N ILE A 29 -5.20 -3.02 0.67
CA ILE A 29 -5.30 -2.48 -0.69
C ILE A 29 -6.61 -2.90 -1.34
N SER A 30 -7.01 -4.17 -1.19
CA SER A 30 -8.27 -4.67 -1.73
C SER A 30 -9.48 -3.91 -1.17
N LYS A 31 -9.48 -3.59 0.13
CA LYS A 31 -10.54 -2.77 0.75
C LYS A 31 -10.56 -1.34 0.23
N ALA A 32 -9.39 -0.73 0.02
CA ALA A 32 -9.31 0.59 -0.60
C ALA A 32 -9.91 0.61 -2.01
N VAL A 33 -9.59 -0.40 -2.83
CA VAL A 33 -10.18 -0.56 -4.16
C VAL A 33 -11.69 -0.81 -4.08
N LEU A 34 -12.15 -1.65 -3.16
CA LEU A 34 -13.59 -1.90 -2.96
C LEU A 34 -14.35 -0.64 -2.56
N PHE A 35 -13.77 0.21 -1.71
CA PHE A 35 -14.35 1.51 -1.36
C PHE A 35 -14.48 2.40 -2.59
N LEU A 36 -13.42 2.52 -3.41
CA LEU A 36 -13.45 3.32 -4.64
C LEU A 36 -14.40 2.75 -5.72
N ALA A 37 -14.74 1.47 -5.63
CA ALA A 37 -15.68 0.81 -6.52
C ALA A 37 -17.13 0.80 -5.98
N SER A 38 -17.36 1.22 -4.74
CA SER A 38 -18.68 1.24 -4.12
C SER A 38 -19.34 2.61 -4.20
N ASP A 39 -20.65 2.65 -3.91
CA ASP A 39 -21.44 3.88 -3.83
C ASP A 39 -20.95 4.83 -2.71
N ASP A 40 -20.19 4.32 -1.73
CA ASP A 40 -19.63 5.14 -0.64
C ASP A 40 -18.62 6.17 -1.14
N SER A 41 -18.06 5.96 -2.34
CA SER A 41 -17.14 6.88 -3.01
C SER A 41 -17.79 7.66 -4.16
N SER A 42 -19.12 7.74 -4.23
CA SER A 42 -19.89 8.31 -5.35
C SER A 42 -19.55 9.75 -5.77
N TYR A 43 -18.83 10.52 -4.95
CA TYR A 43 -18.36 11.87 -5.28
C TYR A 43 -16.83 12.02 -5.33
N ALA A 44 -16.10 10.91 -5.25
CA ALA A 44 -14.64 10.87 -5.24
C ALA A 44 -14.14 10.49 -6.65
N THR A 45 -13.87 11.48 -7.50
CA THR A 45 -13.44 11.27 -8.89
C THR A 45 -12.37 12.27 -9.33
N GLY A 46 -11.56 11.91 -10.31
CA GLY A 46 -10.52 12.78 -10.90
C GLY A 46 -9.31 13.05 -9.99
N ALA A 47 -9.15 12.28 -8.91
CA ALA A 47 -8.08 12.44 -7.93
C ALA A 47 -7.17 11.20 -7.88
N GLU A 48 -5.94 11.40 -7.39
CA GLU A 48 -5.04 10.33 -6.98
C GLU A 48 -5.31 9.98 -5.50
N PHE A 49 -5.45 8.69 -5.19
CA PHE A 49 -5.64 8.19 -3.84
C PHE A 49 -4.40 7.39 -3.40
N VAL A 50 -3.72 7.85 -2.35
CA VAL A 50 -2.45 7.28 -1.89
C VAL A 50 -2.69 6.32 -0.72
N PHE A 51 -2.28 5.06 -0.89
CA PHE A 51 -2.38 3.99 0.12
C PHE A 51 -1.02 3.34 0.35
N ASP A 52 -0.05 4.09 0.88
CA ASP A 52 1.37 3.71 0.93
C ASP A 52 1.96 3.65 2.35
N GLY A 53 1.11 3.70 3.38
CA GLY A 53 1.56 3.73 4.77
C GLY A 53 2.30 5.01 5.17
N GLY A 54 2.11 6.11 4.42
CA GLY A 54 2.68 7.44 4.67
C GLY A 54 3.99 7.70 3.93
N LEU A 55 4.43 6.82 3.04
CA LEU A 55 5.72 6.91 2.36
C LEU A 55 5.88 8.24 1.58
N THR A 56 4.81 8.68 0.90
CA THR A 56 4.80 9.89 0.07
C THR A 56 4.62 11.19 0.88
N ALA A 57 4.31 11.10 2.17
CA ALA A 57 4.02 12.27 3.02
C ALA A 57 5.25 12.83 3.77
N GLN A 58 6.44 12.27 3.54
CA GLN A 58 7.70 12.68 4.18
C GLN A 58 8.39 13.83 3.45
#